data_AF-A0A154BRC2-F1
#
_entry.id   AF-A0A154BRC2-F1
#
_cell.length_a   1.000
_cell.length_b   1.000
_cell.length_c   1.000
_cell.angle_alpha   90.00
_cell.angle_beta   90.00
_cell.angle_gamma   90.00
#
_symmetry.space_group_name_H-M   'P 1'
#
loop_
_entity.id
_entity.type
_entity.pdbx_description
1 polymer ?
#
loop_
_entity_poly.entity_id
_entity_poly.type
_entity_poly.pdbx_seq_one_letter_code
_entity_poly.pdbx_strand_id
1 'polypeptide(L)'
;MQFTFEWKAQHAIDVIPGSYFSTAMIADGTIIDESRGHDEFQLNGMVLPEKRLAGFGREQSYQLDDLPAGLSALEAAASHPVEMSSETAASLAFAVDTNLFLSQGLLSHYLSLGVQKNGNYREIPLQSPEVEIDWQSRGKYIVSVKSL
;
A
#
# COMPACT_ATOMS: atom_id res chain seq x y z
N MET A 1 -20.07 0.31 4.68
CA MET A 1 -19.31 -0.93 4.95
C MET A 1 -17.91 -0.54 5.36
N GLN A 2 -17.25 -1.31 6.22
CA GLN A 2 -15.89 -1.01 6.66
C GLN A 2 -14.89 -1.76 5.79
N PHE A 3 -13.94 -1.02 5.23
CA PHE A 3 -12.86 -1.56 4.40
C PHE A 3 -11.50 -1.19 4.99
N THR A 4 -10.54 -2.08 4.82
CA THR A 4 -9.12 -1.82 5.10
C THR A 4 -8.34 -2.21 3.86
N PHE A 5 -7.43 -1.33 3.43
CA PHE A 5 -6.57 -1.55 2.26
C PHE A 5 -5.12 -1.48 2.69
N GLU A 6 -4.25 -2.32 2.14
CA GLU A 6 -2.83 -2.38 2.50
C GLU A 6 -2.00 -2.75 1.28
N TRP A 7 -0.81 -2.18 1.14
CA TRP A 7 0.18 -2.64 0.15
C TRP A 7 1.02 -3.73 0.76
N LYS A 8 1.09 -4.88 0.09
CA LYS A 8 1.82 -6.05 0.55
C LYS A 8 2.93 -6.43 -0.41
N ALA A 9 4.00 -6.94 0.16
CA ALA A 9 5.17 -7.42 -0.57
C ALA A 9 4.88 -8.81 -1.17
N GLN A 10 5.07 -8.97 -2.48
CA GLN A 10 5.09 -10.29 -3.13
C GLN A 10 6.50 -10.90 -3.14
N HIS A 11 7.51 -10.03 -3.10
CA HIS A 11 8.91 -10.39 -3.02
C HIS A 11 9.58 -9.61 -1.89
N ALA A 12 10.75 -10.07 -1.45
CA ALA A 12 11.53 -9.33 -0.47
C ALA A 12 11.90 -7.94 -1.02
N ILE A 13 11.68 -6.90 -0.22
CA ILE A 13 11.95 -5.50 -0.58
C ILE A 13 12.92 -4.94 0.43
N ASP A 14 14.10 -4.54 -0.06
CA ASP A 14 15.05 -3.80 0.74
C ASP A 14 14.55 -2.37 0.95
N VAL A 15 14.59 -1.90 2.19
CA VAL A 15 14.37 -0.51 2.54
C VAL A 15 15.63 0.05 3.18
N ILE A 16 15.91 1.31 2.87
CA ILE A 16 17.04 2.06 3.42
C ILE A 16 16.52 3.35 4.06
N PRO A 17 17.30 4.03 4.90
CA PRO A 17 16.90 5.31 5.46
C PRO A 17 16.46 6.30 4.36
N GLY A 18 15.26 6.86 4.50
CA GLY A 18 14.60 7.74 3.54
C GLY A 18 13.77 7.02 2.47
N SER A 19 13.70 5.69 2.49
CA SER A 19 12.69 4.95 1.71
C SER A 19 11.30 5.33 2.22
N TYR A 20 10.35 5.60 1.32
CA TYR A 20 8.99 5.98 1.72
C TYR A 20 7.92 5.41 0.79
N PHE A 21 6.69 5.41 1.28
CA PHE A 21 5.49 5.07 0.55
C PHE A 21 4.34 5.97 1.00
N SER A 22 3.83 6.82 0.11
CA SER A 22 2.66 7.65 0.37
C SER A 22 1.47 7.10 -0.41
N THR A 23 0.32 7.09 0.22
CA THR A 23 -0.89 6.45 -0.30
C THR A 23 -2.09 7.39 -0.16
N ALA A 24 -3.05 7.26 -1.07
CA ALA A 24 -4.38 7.82 -0.88
C ALA A 24 -5.38 7.02 -1.72
N MET A 25 -6.62 6.94 -1.25
CA MET A 25 -7.74 6.44 -2.04
C MET A 25 -8.36 7.59 -2.83
N ILE A 26 -8.79 7.28 -4.05
CA ILE A 26 -9.52 8.16 -4.95
C ILE A 26 -10.87 7.50 -5.20
N ALA A 27 -11.95 8.25 -4.96
CA ALA A 27 -13.30 7.87 -5.36
C ALA A 27 -13.89 8.98 -6.24
N ASP A 28 -14.47 8.59 -7.37
CA ASP A 28 -15.11 9.51 -8.32
C ASP A 28 -14.21 10.71 -8.70
N GLY A 29 -12.92 10.44 -8.88
CA GLY A 29 -11.90 11.43 -9.24
C GLY A 29 -11.42 12.34 -8.10
N THR A 30 -11.92 12.17 -6.88
CA THR A 30 -11.56 12.97 -5.70
C THR A 30 -10.82 12.13 -4.67
N ILE A 31 -9.77 12.71 -4.06
CA ILE A 31 -9.05 12.05 -2.96
C ILE A 31 -9.95 12.00 -1.72
N ILE A 32 -10.04 10.84 -1.07
CA ILE A 32 -10.64 10.67 0.24
C ILE A 32 -9.61 11.11 1.28
N ASP A 33 -9.75 12.26 1.91
CA ASP A 33 -8.67 12.84 2.72
C ASP A 33 -8.29 11.97 3.94
N GLU A 34 -9.25 11.31 4.58
CA GLU A 34 -9.01 10.38 5.70
C GLU A 34 -8.27 9.10 5.29
N SER A 35 -8.14 8.83 3.99
CA SER A 35 -7.40 7.67 3.46
C SER A 35 -5.91 7.94 3.26
N ARG A 36 -5.48 9.21 3.37
CA ARG A 36 -4.08 9.58 3.15
C ARG A 36 -3.17 8.85 4.12
N GLY A 37 -2.15 8.20 3.59
CA GLY A 37 -1.14 7.50 4.37
C GLY A 37 0.27 7.88 3.97
N HIS A 38 1.18 7.76 4.92
CA HIS A 38 2.62 7.92 4.69
C HIS A 38 3.40 6.96 5.59
N ASP A 39 4.19 6.10 4.97
CA ASP A 39 5.13 5.21 5.64
C ASP A 39 6.56 5.62 5.26
N GLU A 40 7.39 5.94 6.25
CA GLU A 40 8.79 6.30 6.05
C GLU A 40 9.73 5.38 6.85
N PHE A 41 10.72 4.82 6.18
CA PHE A 41 11.70 3.92 6.77
C PHE A 41 12.99 4.68 7.05
N GLN A 42 13.39 4.73 8.32
CA GLN A 42 14.61 5.40 8.80
C GLN A 42 15.68 4.38 9.23
N LEU A 43 15.59 3.16 8.72
CA LEU A 43 16.45 2.04 9.05
C LEU A 43 16.80 1.22 7.79
N ASN A 44 17.88 0.46 7.86
CA ASN A 44 18.18 -0.55 6.85
C ASN A 44 17.46 -1.84 7.24
N GLY A 45 16.68 -2.39 6.33
CA GLY A 45 15.88 -3.59 6.61
C GLY A 45 15.32 -4.21 5.35
N MET A 46 14.63 -5.33 5.56
CA MET A 46 13.97 -6.06 4.48
C MET A 46 12.54 -6.34 4.90
N VAL A 47 11.59 -5.88 4.09
CA VAL A 47 10.20 -6.31 4.17
C VAL A 47 10.10 -7.65 3.46
N LEU A 48 9.76 -8.70 4.20
CA LEU A 48 9.65 -10.05 3.64
C LEU A 48 8.36 -10.22 2.81
N PRO A 49 8.29 -11.22 1.91
CA PRO A 49 7.05 -11.56 1.23
C PRO A 49 5.87 -11.74 2.19
N GLU A 50 4.67 -11.42 1.71
CA GLU A 50 3.39 -11.43 2.44
C GLU A 50 3.29 -10.41 3.59
N LYS A 51 4.35 -9.63 3.86
CA LYS A 51 4.34 -8.56 4.85
C LYS A 51 3.80 -7.26 4.27
N ARG A 52 3.21 -6.46 5.14
CA ARG A 52 2.75 -5.13 4.79
C ARG A 52 3.96 -4.22 4.55
N LEU A 53 3.95 -3.58 3.40
CA LEU A 53 4.90 -2.53 3.05
C LEU A 53 4.36 -1.16 3.44
N ALA A 54 3.07 -0.91 3.22
CA ALA A 54 2.47 0.39 3.49
C ALA A 54 0.97 0.29 3.78
N GLY A 55 0.47 1.27 4.53
CA GLY A 55 -0.94 1.39 4.89
C GLY A 55 -1.60 2.67 4.35
N PHE A 56 -2.87 2.82 4.68
CA PHE A 56 -3.73 3.97 4.35
C PHE A 56 -4.28 4.60 5.64
N GLY A 57 -4.58 5.89 5.56
CA GLY A 57 -5.21 6.66 6.64
C GLY A 57 -4.34 6.92 7.87
N ARG A 58 -3.02 6.71 7.79
CA ARG A 58 -2.07 6.90 8.90
C ARG A 58 -0.71 7.35 8.43
N GLU A 59 0.03 8.02 9.32
CA GLU A 59 1.44 8.35 9.12
C GLU A 59 2.28 7.54 10.10
N GLN A 60 3.37 6.92 9.62
CA GLN A 60 4.28 6.14 10.44
C GLN A 60 5.72 6.31 9.98
N SER A 61 6.61 6.56 10.94
CA SER A 61 8.05 6.47 10.76
C SER A 61 8.54 5.20 11.45
N TYR A 62 9.42 4.44 10.80
CA TYR A 62 10.00 3.21 11.34
C TYR A 62 11.48 3.42 11.61
N GLN A 63 11.88 3.34 12.88
CA GLN A 63 13.26 3.44 13.34
C GLN A 63 13.71 2.11 13.97
N LEU A 64 15.02 1.92 14.13
CA LEU A 64 15.56 0.69 14.71
C LEU A 64 15.02 0.42 16.12
N ASP A 65 14.84 1.49 16.91
CA ASP A 65 14.35 1.43 18.28
C ASP A 65 12.86 1.01 18.36
N ASP A 66 12.12 1.10 17.25
CA ASP A 66 10.73 0.66 17.16
C ASP A 66 10.60 -0.85 16.92
N LEU A 67 11.69 -1.52 16.54
CA LEU A 67 11.67 -2.97 16.32
C LEU A 67 11.72 -3.70 17.67
N PRO A 68 10.85 -4.71 17.90
CA PRO A 68 10.94 -5.54 19.09
C PRO A 68 12.37 -6.07 19.27
N ALA A 69 12.81 -6.24 20.51
CA ALA A 69 14.12 -6.83 20.80
C ALA A 69 14.22 -8.25 20.21
N GLY A 70 14.75 -8.35 18.99
CA GLY A 70 14.74 -9.55 18.17
C GLY A 70 14.54 -9.19 16.71
N LEU A 71 15.33 -9.79 15.82
CA LEU A 71 15.37 -9.58 14.37
C LEU A 71 14.05 -9.95 13.65
N SER A 72 12.90 -9.41 14.06
CA SER A 72 11.64 -9.69 13.38
C SER A 72 11.68 -9.07 11.99
N ALA A 73 11.00 -9.73 11.04
CA ALA A 73 10.78 -9.16 9.73
C ALA A 73 10.13 -7.78 9.87
N LEU A 74 10.63 -6.79 9.15
CA LEU A 74 10.02 -5.48 9.09
C LEU A 74 8.63 -5.61 8.48
N GLU A 75 7.62 -5.10 9.17
CA GLU A 75 6.23 -5.11 8.73
C GLU A 75 5.59 -3.78 9.10
N ALA A 76 5.01 -3.11 8.10
CA ALA A 76 4.31 -1.87 8.32
C ALA A 76 3.10 -2.06 9.24
N ALA A 77 2.73 -1.00 9.96
CA ALA A 77 1.55 -0.98 10.82
C ALA A 77 0.26 -1.17 10.00
N ALA A 78 -0.82 -1.57 10.67
CA ALA A 78 -2.11 -1.77 10.02
C ALA A 78 -2.68 -0.45 9.50
N SER A 79 -3.40 -0.46 8.38
CA SER A 79 -4.15 0.71 7.91
C SER A 79 -5.31 1.04 8.84
N HIS A 80 -5.75 2.30 8.81
CA HIS A 80 -7.03 2.67 9.42
C HIS A 80 -8.19 2.20 8.54
N PRO A 81 -9.26 1.63 9.14
CA PRO A 81 -10.44 1.27 8.40
C PRO A 81 -11.17 2.53 7.89
N VAL A 82 -11.69 2.46 6.68
CA VAL A 82 -12.51 3.51 6.07
C VAL A 82 -13.93 3.01 5.84
N GLU A 83 -14.90 3.83 6.21
CA GLU A 83 -16.31 3.55 5.91
C GLU A 83 -16.66 4.07 4.53
N MET A 84 -17.19 3.19 3.68
CA MET A 84 -17.66 3.57 2.35
C MET A 84 -18.84 2.73 1.88
N SER A 85 -19.58 3.25 0.91
CA SER A 85 -20.66 2.53 0.23
C SER A 85 -20.09 1.49 -0.75
N SER A 86 -20.90 0.50 -1.13
CA SER A 86 -20.50 -0.47 -2.18
C SER A 86 -20.30 0.20 -3.54
N GLU A 87 -21.03 1.28 -3.82
CA GLU A 87 -20.93 2.05 -5.06
C GLU A 87 -19.58 2.78 -5.13
N THR A 88 -19.21 3.46 -4.03
CA THR A 88 -17.90 4.11 -3.88
C THR A 88 -16.74 3.11 -3.98
N ALA A 89 -16.89 1.93 -3.40
CA ALA A 89 -15.87 0.88 -3.47
C ALA A 89 -15.68 0.33 -4.89
N ALA A 90 -16.69 0.40 -5.75
CA ALA A 90 -16.62 -0.12 -7.12
C ALA A 90 -15.82 0.79 -8.08
N SER A 91 -15.69 2.08 -7.76
CA SER A 91 -14.93 3.07 -8.56
C SER A 91 -13.59 3.46 -7.93
N LEU A 92 -13.15 2.73 -6.90
CA LEU A 92 -11.98 3.09 -6.11
C LEU A 92 -10.68 2.94 -6.91
N ALA A 93 -9.84 3.96 -6.84
CA ALA A 93 -8.46 3.91 -7.26
C ALA A 93 -7.53 4.28 -6.10
N PHE A 94 -6.25 3.95 -6.22
CA PHE A 94 -5.25 4.13 -5.19
C PHE A 94 -4.07 4.92 -5.77
N ALA A 95 -3.89 6.14 -5.27
CA ALA A 95 -2.70 6.92 -5.55
C ALA A 95 -1.53 6.38 -4.73
N VAL A 96 -0.38 6.25 -5.38
CA VAL A 96 0.88 5.82 -4.79
C VAL A 96 1.98 6.80 -5.18
N ASP A 97 2.75 7.26 -4.20
CA ASP A 97 3.98 8.03 -4.39
C ASP A 97 5.11 7.39 -3.57
N THR A 98 6.18 6.93 -4.21
CA THR A 98 7.26 6.18 -3.55
C THR A 98 8.58 6.35 -4.28
N ASN A 99 9.68 6.27 -3.55
CA ASN A 99 11.03 6.15 -4.10
C ASN A 99 11.55 4.70 -4.20
N LEU A 100 10.79 3.69 -3.76
CA LEU A 100 11.18 2.28 -3.79
C LEU A 100 11.05 1.68 -5.19
N PHE A 101 9.94 1.99 -5.87
CA PHE A 101 9.64 1.46 -7.20
C PHE A 101 9.54 2.60 -8.19
N LEU A 102 10.53 2.70 -9.07
CA LEU A 102 10.69 3.85 -9.96
C LEU A 102 10.11 3.61 -11.36
N SER A 103 9.66 2.38 -11.65
CA SER A 103 8.94 2.01 -12.86
C SER A 103 7.73 1.16 -12.55
N GLN A 104 6.72 1.20 -13.44
CA GLN A 104 5.50 0.41 -13.32
C GLN A 104 5.78 -1.10 -13.24
N GLY A 105 6.74 -1.60 -14.03
CA GLY A 105 7.08 -3.03 -14.02
C GLY A 105 7.67 -3.51 -12.70
N LEU A 106 8.43 -2.65 -12.00
CA LEU A 106 8.91 -2.95 -10.66
C LEU A 106 7.76 -2.90 -9.65
N LEU A 107 6.93 -1.84 -9.68
CA LEU A 107 5.77 -1.74 -8.79
C LEU A 107 4.87 -2.98 -8.90
N SER A 108 4.52 -3.36 -10.13
CA SER A 108 3.60 -4.48 -10.36
C SER A 108 4.21 -5.83 -10.00
N HIS A 109 5.51 -6.00 -10.18
CA HIS A 109 6.21 -7.22 -9.81
C HIS A 109 6.28 -7.43 -8.30
N TYR A 110 6.49 -6.35 -7.54
CA TYR A 110 6.77 -6.47 -6.11
C TYR A 110 5.54 -6.37 -5.22
N LEU A 111 4.42 -5.83 -5.69
CA LEU A 111 3.28 -5.50 -4.82
C LEU A 111 1.98 -6.22 -5.15
N SER A 112 1.19 -6.40 -4.09
CA SER A 112 -0.23 -6.72 -4.13
C SER A 112 -1.02 -5.73 -3.28
N LEU A 113 -2.30 -5.57 -3.64
CA LEU A 113 -3.28 -4.88 -2.81
C LEU A 113 -3.97 -5.89 -1.90
N GLY A 114 -3.78 -5.76 -0.60
CA GLY A 114 -4.59 -6.45 0.41
C GLY A 114 -5.88 -5.67 0.66
N VAL A 115 -7.01 -6.37 0.67
CA VAL A 115 -8.35 -5.81 0.89
C VAL A 115 -9.03 -6.62 1.98
N GLN A 116 -9.44 -5.96 3.06
CA GLN A 116 -10.27 -6.55 4.09
C GLN A 116 -11.65 -5.90 4.08
N LYS A 117 -12.70 -6.73 4.04
CA LYS A 117 -14.11 -6.32 3.99
C LYS A 117 -14.95 -7.27 4.83
N ASN A 118 -15.59 -6.76 5.88
CA ASN A 118 -16.46 -7.53 6.78
C ASN A 118 -15.81 -8.85 7.27
N GLY A 119 -14.52 -8.80 7.63
CA GLY A 119 -13.75 -9.98 8.09
C GLY A 119 -13.22 -10.89 6.99
N ASN A 120 -13.65 -10.73 5.73
CA ASN A 120 -13.04 -11.43 4.59
C ASN A 120 -11.81 -10.68 4.12
N TYR A 121 -10.74 -11.42 3.85
CA TYR A 121 -9.50 -10.90 3.30
C TYR A 121 -9.30 -11.43 1.88
N ARG A 122 -8.90 -10.55 0.97
CA ARG A 122 -8.50 -10.87 -0.40
C ARG A 122 -7.20 -10.13 -0.72
N GLU A 123 -6.27 -10.83 -1.36
CA GLU A 123 -5.05 -10.23 -1.88
C GLU A 123 -5.09 -10.23 -3.40
N ILE A 124 -4.79 -9.08 -4.01
CA ILE A 124 -4.87 -8.86 -5.46
C ILE A 124 -3.48 -8.47 -5.97
N PRO A 125 -2.75 -9.40 -6.62
CA PRO A 125 -1.47 -9.09 -7.26
C PRO A 125 -1.58 -7.95 -8.27
N LEU A 126 -0.64 -7.01 -8.26
CA LEU A 126 -0.65 -5.92 -9.25
C LEU A 126 -0.35 -6.39 -10.69
N GLN A 127 0.16 -7.62 -10.86
CA GLN A 127 0.28 -8.27 -12.17
C GLN A 127 -1.03 -8.86 -12.69
N SER A 128 -2.09 -8.89 -11.87
CA SER A 128 -3.37 -9.49 -12.26
C SER A 128 -4.01 -8.69 -13.41
N PRO A 129 -4.67 -9.34 -14.39
CA PRO A 129 -5.38 -8.66 -15.47
C PRO A 129 -6.61 -7.85 -14.99
N GLU A 130 -6.99 -7.98 -13.72
CA GLU A 130 -8.02 -7.15 -13.09
C GLU A 130 -7.51 -5.79 -12.59
N VAL A 131 -6.19 -5.58 -12.61
CA VAL A 131 -5.53 -4.36 -12.17
C VAL A 131 -5.11 -3.53 -13.37
N GLU A 132 -5.38 -2.24 -13.31
CA GLU A 132 -4.86 -1.24 -14.23
C GLU A 132 -3.95 -0.28 -13.44
N ILE A 133 -2.79 0.03 -14.01
CA ILE A 133 -1.81 0.92 -13.40
C ILE A 133 -1.52 2.05 -14.38
N ASP A 134 -1.94 3.25 -14.01
CA ASP A 134 -1.60 4.48 -14.71
C ASP A 134 -0.29 5.04 -14.13
N TRP A 135 0.76 5.05 -14.96
CA TRP A 135 2.08 5.55 -14.59
C TRP A 135 2.20 7.05 -14.90
N GLN A 136 1.96 7.87 -13.87
CA GLN A 136 1.97 9.32 -13.97
C GLN A 136 3.38 9.89 -14.15
N SER A 137 4.33 9.42 -13.35
CA SER A 137 5.75 9.79 -13.42
C SER A 137 6.59 8.82 -12.59
N ARG A 138 7.92 8.91 -12.62
CA ARG A 138 8.81 8.05 -11.82
C ARG A 138 8.39 8.04 -10.34
N GLY A 139 8.02 6.87 -9.81
CA GLY A 139 7.60 6.72 -8.41
C GLY A 139 6.13 7.06 -8.13
N LYS A 140 5.38 7.57 -9.11
CA LYS A 140 3.98 8.01 -8.95
C LYS A 140 3.03 7.21 -9.83
N TYR A 141 2.02 6.62 -9.21
CA TYR A 141 1.09 5.70 -9.85
C TYR A 141 -0.34 5.93 -9.38
N ILE A 142 -1.30 5.64 -10.26
CA ILE A 142 -2.70 5.44 -9.88
C ILE A 142 -3.04 4.00 -10.22
N VAL A 143 -3.47 3.23 -9.22
CA VAL A 143 -3.83 1.82 -9.35
C VAL A 143 -5.34 1.69 -9.23
N SER A 144 -5.99 1.04 -10.20
CA SER A 144 -7.43 0.73 -10.14
C SER A 144 -7.66 -0.77 -10.27
N VAL A 145 -8.67 -1.27 -9.58
CA VAL A 145 -9.03 -2.69 -9.55
C VAL A 145 -10.46 -2.86 -10.03
N LYS A 146 -10.70 -3.73 -11.02
CA LYS A 146 -12.02 -3.90 -11.64
C LYS A 146 -13.12 -4.39 -10.68
N SER A 147 -12.77 -5.05 -9.58
CA SER A 147 -13.74 -5.57 -8.60
C SER A 147 -13.17 -5.68 -7.18
N LEU A 148 -13.84 -5.06 -6.20
CA LEU A 148 -13.49 -5.02 -4.77
C LEU A 148 -14.58 -5.60 -3.84
#